data_AF-A0A9Q4HWY8-F1
#
_entry.id   AF-A0A9Q4HWY8-F1
#
_cell.length_a   1.000
_cell.length_b   1.000
_cell.length_c   1.000
_cell.angle_alpha   90.00
_cell.angle_beta   90.00
_cell.angle_gamma   90.00
#
_symmetry.space_group_name_H-M   'P 1'
#
loop_
_entity.id
_entity.type
_entity.pdbx_description
1 polymer ?
#
loop_
_entity_poly.entity_id
_entity_poly.type
_entity_poly.pdbx_seq_one_letter_code
_entity_poly.pdbx_strand_id
1 'polypeptide(L)'
;MANYTEKELLTVVKSYSRANPLALDSTALWDTKQEAENYAKQPNAYAGQVITAKVDGKYKAFVLQGENGNCTLEAVGADPSALKQYVIVGTRPGSGQQQGVIYIDTNVGYIWDGAKWVKVFEDVSTSITDFQKRITKLEGDINLKANIANANFTGTLKLEGKDIATKEYAESLVNAAKTEVPIVIDEDHPFPNDAYKAGQKYVVALAGTYLGQKCEIGDLILIVKDYNAESASNADGIVLQTNIDGAVTSADASAIDGEIVVMSGATGKVIKSSKVNISALNNAIAKVHEHANKAKLDTYDKTQTELLTAASTDAQSKVDALKVTVDKKADKATTLAGYGIADAYNKTEIDGKLKTISDNVNTKVDATTVDSKIAAAKPGILSEAAQSANEALETKVGDLGESETVVDYVNKAVGSGGADVSAQIDEALKQAKQYTDDKLSITEF
;
A
#
# COMPACT_ATOMS: atom_id res chain seq x y z
N MET A 1 -104.16 43.74 155.41
CA MET A 1 -104.13 43.99 153.95
C MET A 1 -103.64 45.42 153.77
N ALA A 2 -102.36 45.56 153.41
CA ALA A 2 -101.70 46.85 153.39
C ALA A 2 -102.27 47.71 152.26
N ASN A 3 -102.74 48.91 152.60
CA ASN A 3 -103.29 49.89 151.67
C ASN A 3 -102.14 50.47 150.84
N TYR A 4 -101.78 49.79 149.76
CA TYR A 4 -100.82 50.30 148.79
C TYR A 4 -101.42 51.48 148.04
N THR A 5 -100.65 52.56 147.94
CA THR A 5 -100.98 53.75 147.18
C THR A 5 -101.00 53.46 145.68
N GLU A 6 -101.74 54.26 144.91
CA GLU A 6 -101.89 54.12 143.45
C GLU A 6 -100.54 54.01 142.70
N LYS A 7 -99.49 54.63 143.27
CA LYS A 7 -98.11 54.62 142.76
C LYS A 7 -97.43 53.26 142.93
N GLU A 8 -97.74 52.54 144.00
CA GLU A 8 -97.19 51.20 144.29
C GLU A 8 -97.85 50.14 143.39
N LEU A 9 -99.16 50.26 143.11
CA LEU A 9 -99.87 49.41 142.15
C LEU A 9 -99.32 49.56 140.71
N LEU A 10 -98.99 50.79 140.29
CA LEU A 10 -98.42 51.03 138.95
C LEU A 10 -97.01 50.43 138.80
N THR A 11 -96.24 50.34 139.89
CA THR A 11 -94.90 49.75 139.89
C THR A 11 -94.96 48.23 139.74
N VAL A 12 -95.91 47.57 140.41
CA VAL A 12 -96.14 46.12 140.27
C VAL A 12 -96.62 45.78 138.85
N VAL A 13 -97.55 46.55 138.27
CA VAL A 13 -98.06 46.27 136.91
C VAL A 13 -96.99 46.50 135.83
N LYS A 14 -96.12 47.51 135.97
CA LYS A 14 -95.02 47.74 135.01
C LYS A 14 -93.94 46.65 135.05
N SER A 15 -93.75 45.99 136.19
CA SER A 15 -92.79 44.88 136.32
C SER A 15 -93.16 43.62 135.50
N TYR A 16 -94.41 43.50 135.05
CA TYR A 16 -94.87 42.37 134.21
C TYR A 16 -94.90 42.68 132.70
N SER A 17 -94.45 43.86 132.26
CA SER A 17 -94.28 44.18 130.83
C SER A 17 -92.88 43.75 130.34
N ARG A 18 -92.80 42.92 129.30
CA ARG A 18 -91.55 42.31 128.78
C ARG A 18 -90.63 43.28 128.01
N ALA A 19 -90.54 44.54 128.43
CA ALA A 19 -89.55 45.49 127.91
C ALA A 19 -88.15 45.24 128.49
N ASN A 20 -88.06 44.49 129.60
CA ASN A 20 -86.81 43.99 130.17
C ASN A 20 -87.07 42.55 130.66
N PRO A 21 -86.59 41.49 129.98
CA PRO A 21 -86.95 40.11 130.29
C PRO A 21 -86.30 39.67 131.61
N LEU A 22 -87.03 39.82 132.70
CA LEU A 22 -86.66 39.23 133.99
C LEU A 22 -87.06 37.75 133.99
N ALA A 23 -86.16 36.89 134.47
CA ALA A 23 -86.46 35.47 134.62
C ALA A 23 -87.63 35.27 135.58
N LEU A 24 -88.54 34.33 135.27
CA LEU A 24 -89.68 34.00 136.13
C LEU A 24 -89.22 33.53 137.52
N ASP A 25 -88.11 32.80 137.52
CA ASP A 25 -87.32 32.42 138.67
C ASP A 25 -85.88 32.84 138.39
N SER A 26 -85.39 33.84 139.11
CA SER A 26 -84.02 34.36 138.93
C SER A 26 -82.95 33.33 139.26
N THR A 27 -83.30 32.24 139.94
CA THR A 27 -82.39 31.15 140.26
C THR A 27 -82.28 30.08 139.18
N ALA A 28 -83.15 30.12 138.17
CA ALA A 28 -83.19 29.15 137.08
C ALA A 28 -82.39 29.57 135.83
N LEU A 29 -81.89 30.80 135.76
CA LEU A 29 -81.18 31.33 134.58
C LEU A 29 -79.85 31.98 135.00
N TRP A 30 -78.76 31.49 134.42
CA TRP A 30 -77.40 31.92 134.74
C TRP A 30 -76.61 32.28 133.47
N ASP A 31 -75.89 33.40 133.51
CA ASP A 31 -75.11 33.90 132.36
C ASP A 31 -73.86 33.05 132.07
N THR A 32 -73.38 32.31 133.07
CA THR A 32 -72.27 31.36 132.92
C THR A 32 -72.56 30.05 133.65
N LYS A 33 -71.93 28.95 133.17
CA LYS A 33 -71.96 27.66 133.87
C LYS A 33 -71.42 27.77 135.30
N GLN A 34 -70.38 28.58 135.50
CA GLN A 34 -69.73 28.70 136.79
C GLN A 34 -70.61 29.39 137.83
N GLU A 35 -71.40 30.40 137.43
CA GLU A 35 -72.39 31.01 138.33
C GLU A 35 -73.50 30.04 138.70
N ALA A 36 -73.97 29.24 137.74
CA ALA A 36 -74.94 28.18 137.98
C ALA A 36 -74.42 27.12 138.97
N GLU A 37 -73.15 26.71 138.83
CA GLU A 37 -72.45 25.80 139.77
C GLU A 37 -72.29 26.42 141.16
N ASN A 38 -72.05 27.72 141.25
CA ASN A 38 -71.97 28.42 142.53
C ASN A 38 -73.34 28.50 143.22
N TYR A 39 -74.41 28.75 142.46
CA TYR A 39 -75.77 28.72 142.97
C TYR A 39 -76.18 27.34 143.47
N ALA A 40 -75.81 26.28 142.75
CA ALA A 40 -76.13 24.90 143.13
C ALA A 40 -75.68 24.55 144.57
N LYS A 41 -74.71 25.28 145.12
CA LYS A 41 -74.18 25.12 146.48
C LYS A 41 -74.78 26.07 147.53
N GLN A 42 -75.81 26.83 147.17
CA GLN A 42 -76.48 27.76 148.09
C GLN A 42 -77.63 27.07 148.80
N PRO A 43 -77.96 27.43 150.07
CA PRO A 43 -79.01 26.76 150.87
C PRO A 43 -80.40 26.72 150.22
N ASN A 44 -80.67 27.60 149.26
CA ASN A 44 -81.93 27.70 148.53
C ASN A 44 -81.95 26.93 147.19
N ALA A 45 -80.85 26.27 146.79
CA ALA A 45 -80.85 25.33 145.67
C ALA A 45 -81.34 23.95 146.12
N TYR A 46 -82.10 23.27 145.27
CA TYR A 46 -82.68 21.97 145.58
C TYR A 46 -82.54 20.99 144.41
N ALA A 47 -82.46 19.70 144.73
CA ALA A 47 -82.34 18.66 143.73
C ALA A 47 -83.58 18.55 142.86
N GLY A 48 -83.38 18.26 141.57
CA GLY A 48 -84.43 18.24 140.54
C GLY A 48 -84.75 19.61 139.95
N GLN A 49 -84.16 20.70 140.45
CA GLN A 49 -84.32 22.02 139.84
C GLN A 49 -83.67 22.05 138.46
N VAL A 50 -84.43 22.49 137.45
CA VAL A 50 -83.90 22.72 136.11
C VAL A 50 -83.34 24.13 136.06
N ILE A 51 -82.05 24.24 135.75
CA ILE A 51 -81.38 25.51 135.56
C ILE A 51 -80.79 25.59 134.17
N THR A 52 -80.82 26.77 133.58
CA THR A 52 -80.26 27.04 132.26
C THR A 52 -79.03 27.92 132.43
N ALA A 53 -77.91 27.47 131.88
CA ALA A 53 -76.65 28.20 131.95
C ALA A 53 -75.99 28.30 130.58
N LYS A 54 -75.26 29.38 130.31
CA LYS A 54 -74.54 29.53 129.05
C LYS A 54 -73.21 28.74 129.05
N VAL A 55 -73.04 27.88 128.05
CA VAL A 55 -71.81 27.12 127.78
C VAL A 55 -71.44 27.29 126.31
N ASP A 56 -70.21 27.72 126.03
CA ASP A 56 -69.71 28.01 124.67
C ASP A 56 -70.63 28.95 123.88
N GLY A 57 -71.17 29.97 124.55
CA GLY A 57 -72.03 30.99 123.95
C GLY A 57 -73.50 30.57 123.72
N LYS A 58 -73.88 29.31 124.01
CA LYS A 58 -75.26 28.81 123.89
C LYS A 58 -75.85 28.48 125.27
N TYR A 59 -77.11 28.80 125.49
CA TYR A 59 -77.82 28.35 126.69
C TYR A 59 -78.08 26.85 126.62
N LYS A 60 -77.60 26.10 127.61
CA LYS A 60 -77.85 24.66 127.77
C LYS A 60 -78.65 24.44 129.05
N ALA A 61 -79.58 23.49 129.01
CA ALA A 61 -80.35 23.08 130.18
C ALA A 61 -79.57 22.05 130.99
N PHE A 62 -79.57 22.25 132.31
CA PHE A 62 -78.99 21.36 133.30
C PHE A 62 -80.03 21.02 134.35
N VAL A 63 -79.94 19.83 134.91
CA VAL A 63 -80.70 19.43 136.09
C VAL A 63 -79.76 19.44 137.29
N LEU A 64 -80.17 20.08 138.38
CA LEU A 64 -79.45 20.01 139.64
C LEU A 64 -79.66 18.64 140.28
N GLN A 65 -78.56 17.95 140.55
CA GLN A 65 -78.54 16.63 141.19
C GLN A 65 -77.81 16.73 142.54
N GLY A 66 -78.29 16.06 143.59
CA GLY A 66 -77.62 16.00 144.90
C GLY A 66 -78.53 16.26 146.10
N GLU A 67 -78.01 16.87 147.15
CA GLU A 67 -78.77 17.26 148.35
C GLU A 67 -79.11 18.76 148.32
N ASN A 68 -80.24 19.16 148.93
CA ASN A 68 -80.65 20.56 149.00
C ASN A 68 -79.59 21.39 149.73
N GLY A 69 -79.15 22.48 149.14
CA GLY A 69 -78.02 23.27 149.64
C GLY A 69 -76.64 22.86 149.10
N ASN A 70 -76.52 21.75 148.36
CA ASN A 70 -75.25 21.24 147.83
C ASN A 70 -75.44 20.33 146.59
N CYS A 71 -75.94 20.90 145.49
CA CYS A 71 -76.20 20.21 144.22
C CYS A 71 -75.05 20.37 143.18
N THR A 72 -75.09 19.56 142.12
CA THR A 72 -74.21 19.59 140.94
C THR A 72 -75.01 19.65 139.64
N LEU A 73 -74.42 20.14 138.53
CA LEU A 73 -75.09 20.29 137.24
C LEU A 73 -74.87 19.07 136.34
N GLU A 74 -75.95 18.47 135.85
CA GLU A 74 -75.93 17.43 134.81
C GLU A 74 -76.58 17.91 133.51
N ALA A 75 -75.90 17.74 132.36
CA ALA A 75 -76.35 18.25 131.06
C ALA A 75 -77.38 17.33 130.39
N VAL A 76 -78.33 17.92 129.66
CA VAL A 76 -79.36 17.17 128.91
C VAL A 76 -78.98 17.04 127.41
N GLY A 77 -78.61 15.84 126.90
CA GLY A 77 -78.31 15.54 125.46
C GLY A 77 -77.10 14.59 125.18
N ALA A 78 -76.86 14.12 123.93
CA ALA A 78 -75.74 13.23 123.52
C ALA A 78 -74.61 13.93 122.70
N ASP A 79 -73.36 13.42 122.74
CA ASP A 79 -72.12 14.04 122.16
C ASP A 79 -71.74 13.51 120.75
N PRO A 80 -71.61 14.37 119.71
CA PRO A 80 -71.18 13.99 118.35
C PRO A 80 -69.78 13.35 118.24
N SER A 81 -68.90 13.55 119.22
CA SER A 81 -67.52 13.03 119.21
C SER A 81 -67.42 11.51 119.40
N ALA A 82 -68.55 10.84 119.65
CA ALA A 82 -68.66 9.40 119.84
C ALA A 82 -69.03 8.60 118.57
N LEU A 83 -69.11 9.23 117.37
CA LEU A 83 -69.48 8.56 116.11
C LEU A 83 -68.25 8.05 115.32
N LYS A 84 -68.33 6.83 114.74
CA LYS A 84 -67.22 6.16 114.03
C LYS A 84 -67.02 6.66 112.57
N GLN A 85 -65.76 6.88 112.14
CA GLN A 85 -65.38 7.31 110.78
C GLN A 85 -64.90 6.13 109.90
N TYR A 86 -65.37 6.05 108.64
CA TYR A 86 -65.11 4.91 107.73
C TYR A 86 -64.06 5.15 106.63
N VAL A 87 -63.59 6.39 106.46
CA VAL A 87 -62.56 6.75 105.47
C VAL A 87 -61.51 7.64 106.15
N ILE A 88 -60.24 7.25 106.00
CA ILE A 88 -59.09 7.96 106.56
C ILE A 88 -58.11 8.26 105.43
N VAL A 89 -57.68 9.52 105.33
CA VAL A 89 -56.70 9.98 104.34
C VAL A 89 -55.36 10.19 105.03
N GLY A 90 -54.30 9.57 104.51
CA GLY A 90 -52.95 9.67 105.07
C GLY A 90 -52.22 8.33 105.10
N THR A 91 -50.99 8.36 105.60
CA THR A 91 -50.14 7.17 105.72
C THR A 91 -50.84 6.09 106.53
N ARG A 92 -50.81 4.85 106.04
CA ARG A 92 -51.41 3.71 106.76
C ARG A 92 -50.84 3.59 108.18
N PRO A 93 -51.69 3.41 109.20
CA PRO A 93 -51.20 3.23 110.56
C PRO A 93 -50.45 1.89 110.68
N GLY A 94 -49.39 1.88 111.48
CA GLY A 94 -48.63 0.66 111.80
C GLY A 94 -49.32 -0.24 112.83
N SER A 95 -50.20 0.31 113.67
CA SER A 95 -51.04 -0.41 114.63
C SER A 95 -52.36 0.34 114.85
N GLY A 96 -53.40 -0.36 115.33
CA GLY A 96 -54.73 0.24 115.54
C GLY A 96 -55.57 0.38 114.26
N GLN A 97 -55.26 -0.41 113.23
CA GLN A 97 -56.05 -0.49 112.00
C GLN A 97 -57.47 -0.96 112.33
N GLN A 98 -58.47 -0.30 111.74
CA GLN A 98 -59.86 -0.70 111.92
C GLN A 98 -60.33 -1.53 110.73
N GLN A 99 -60.88 -2.72 111.02
CA GLN A 99 -61.50 -3.55 109.99
C GLN A 99 -62.64 -2.79 109.30
N GLY A 100 -62.66 -2.83 107.97
CA GLY A 100 -63.69 -2.17 107.17
C GLY A 100 -63.50 -0.66 106.97
N VAL A 101 -62.39 -0.07 107.45
CA VAL A 101 -62.04 1.33 107.18
C VAL A 101 -61.10 1.40 105.97
N ILE A 102 -61.37 2.33 105.05
CA ILE A 102 -60.54 2.58 103.88
C ILE A 102 -59.49 3.63 104.24
N TYR A 103 -58.23 3.32 103.95
CA TYR A 103 -57.07 4.17 104.12
C TYR A 103 -56.52 4.57 102.76
N ILE A 104 -56.50 5.86 102.46
CA ILE A 104 -55.95 6.40 101.22
C ILE A 104 -54.51 6.84 101.50
N ASP A 105 -53.55 6.02 101.07
CA ASP A 105 -52.12 6.21 101.26
C ASP A 105 -51.50 6.66 99.94
N THR A 106 -51.20 7.95 99.86
CA THR A 106 -50.77 8.61 98.61
C THR A 106 -51.83 8.43 97.52
N ASN A 107 -51.55 7.61 96.50
CA ASN A 107 -52.41 7.40 95.34
C ASN A 107 -53.04 5.99 95.33
N VAL A 108 -53.00 5.29 96.46
CA VAL A 108 -53.46 3.91 96.56
C VAL A 108 -54.43 3.77 97.72
N GLY A 109 -55.62 3.26 97.43
CA GLY A 109 -56.62 2.92 98.44
C GLY A 109 -56.38 1.52 98.99
N TYR A 110 -56.34 1.41 100.31
CA TYR A 110 -56.23 0.14 101.01
C TYR A 110 -57.38 -0.05 102.00
N ILE A 111 -57.87 -1.27 102.12
CA ILE A 111 -58.80 -1.67 103.19
C ILE A 111 -58.13 -2.71 104.08
N TRP A 112 -58.35 -2.62 105.39
CA TRP A 112 -57.92 -3.66 106.33
C TRP A 112 -59.02 -4.72 106.44
N ASP A 113 -58.73 -5.95 106.02
CA ASP A 113 -59.69 -7.06 106.02
C ASP A 113 -59.75 -7.81 107.37
N GLY A 114 -58.86 -7.49 108.30
CA GLY A 114 -58.69 -8.17 109.59
C GLY A 114 -57.34 -8.88 109.72
N ALA A 115 -56.66 -9.17 108.61
CA ALA A 115 -55.36 -9.85 108.58
C ALA A 115 -54.30 -9.10 107.77
N LYS A 116 -54.68 -8.42 106.69
CA LYS A 116 -53.77 -7.73 105.79
C LYS A 116 -54.39 -6.49 105.14
N TRP A 117 -53.51 -5.67 104.58
CA TRP A 117 -53.90 -4.58 103.69
C TRP A 117 -54.25 -5.13 102.32
N VAL A 118 -55.48 -4.87 101.87
CA VAL A 118 -55.93 -5.20 100.51
C VAL A 118 -56.01 -3.91 99.71
N LYS A 119 -55.29 -3.85 98.58
CA LYS A 119 -55.38 -2.75 97.63
C LYS A 119 -56.75 -2.80 96.95
N VAL A 120 -57.51 -1.72 96.99
CA VAL A 120 -58.83 -1.61 96.35
C VAL A 120 -58.79 -0.75 95.07
N PHE A 121 -57.88 0.22 95.01
CA PHE A 121 -57.64 1.02 93.80
C PHE A 121 -56.23 1.64 93.84
N GLU A 122 -55.70 2.01 92.67
CA GLU A 122 -54.48 2.82 92.52
C GLU A 122 -54.59 3.74 91.30
N ASP A 123 -53.82 4.83 91.31
CA ASP A 123 -53.68 5.72 90.14
C ASP A 123 -52.83 5.08 89.04
N VAL A 124 -53.37 5.02 87.82
CA VAL A 124 -52.75 4.41 86.63
C VAL A 124 -52.28 5.44 85.60
N SER A 125 -52.35 6.74 85.90
CA SER A 125 -52.07 7.83 84.96
C SER A 125 -50.67 7.76 84.33
N THR A 126 -49.66 7.31 85.08
CA THR A 126 -48.29 7.16 84.60
C THR A 126 -48.14 6.11 83.50
N SER A 127 -48.86 4.99 83.62
CA SER A 127 -48.82 3.90 82.64
C SER A 127 -49.46 4.33 81.31
N ILE A 128 -50.53 5.12 81.37
CA ILE A 128 -51.22 5.64 80.18
C ILE A 128 -50.28 6.53 79.36
N THR A 129 -49.51 7.41 80.01
CA THR A 129 -48.55 8.29 79.33
C THR A 129 -47.42 7.50 78.66
N ASP A 130 -46.94 6.41 79.27
CA ASP A 130 -45.88 5.58 78.67
C ASP A 130 -46.37 4.86 77.41
N PHE A 131 -47.58 4.30 77.44
CA PHE A 131 -48.17 3.63 76.27
C PHE A 131 -48.35 4.59 75.10
N GLN A 132 -48.78 5.83 75.34
CA GLN A 132 -48.91 6.84 74.29
C GLN A 132 -47.57 7.13 73.58
N LYS A 133 -46.47 7.30 74.34
CA LYS A 133 -45.14 7.53 73.77
C LYS A 133 -44.68 6.38 72.86
N ARG A 134 -44.92 5.14 73.29
CA ARG A 134 -44.53 3.94 72.53
C ARG A 134 -45.32 3.82 71.23
N ILE A 135 -46.61 4.14 71.24
CA ILE A 135 -47.47 4.14 70.05
C ILE A 135 -46.96 5.18 69.04
N THR A 136 -46.73 6.42 69.46
CA THR A 136 -46.25 7.48 68.57
C THR A 136 -44.92 7.13 67.91
N LYS A 137 -44.01 6.47 68.64
CA LYS A 137 -42.75 6.01 68.05
C LYS A 137 -42.98 4.96 66.96
N LEU A 138 -43.85 3.98 67.20
CA LEU A 138 -44.17 2.93 66.22
C LEU A 138 -44.81 3.50 64.96
N GLU A 139 -45.71 4.49 65.09
CA GLU A 139 -46.30 5.19 63.94
C GLU A 139 -45.23 5.88 63.08
N GLY A 140 -44.25 6.54 63.72
CA GLY A 140 -43.11 7.16 63.03
C GLY A 140 -42.23 6.13 62.29
N ASP A 141 -41.86 5.04 62.97
CA ASP A 141 -41.00 4.01 62.40
C ASP A 141 -41.66 3.29 61.21
N ILE A 142 -42.98 3.04 61.27
CA ILE A 142 -43.75 2.43 60.17
C ILE A 142 -43.76 3.32 58.93
N ASN A 143 -43.91 4.63 59.11
CA ASN A 143 -43.93 5.59 58.00
C ASN A 143 -42.58 5.69 57.25
N LEU A 144 -41.48 5.21 57.84
CA LEU A 144 -40.15 5.20 57.21
C LEU A 144 -39.85 3.91 56.43
N LYS A 145 -40.71 2.90 56.49
CA LYS A 145 -40.50 1.64 55.77
C LYS A 145 -41.15 1.69 54.39
N ALA A 146 -40.41 1.23 53.37
CA ALA A 146 -40.95 1.06 52.03
C ALA A 146 -41.96 -0.10 51.98
N ASN A 147 -42.94 0.00 51.07
CA ASN A 147 -43.90 -1.07 50.81
C ASN A 147 -43.17 -2.31 50.23
N ILE A 148 -43.36 -3.48 50.85
CA ILE A 148 -42.72 -4.74 50.44
C ILE A 148 -43.13 -5.15 49.01
N ALA A 149 -44.37 -4.88 48.62
CA ALA A 149 -44.87 -5.26 47.31
C ALA A 149 -44.43 -4.30 46.20
N ASN A 150 -44.21 -3.02 46.53
CA ASN A 150 -43.94 -1.95 45.56
C ASN A 150 -43.11 -0.84 46.23
N ALA A 151 -41.83 -1.11 46.48
CA ALA A 151 -40.92 -0.12 47.02
C ALA A 151 -40.64 0.96 45.97
N ASN A 152 -40.94 2.22 46.28
CA ASN A 152 -40.63 3.35 45.42
C ASN A 152 -39.29 3.96 45.85
N PHE A 153 -38.29 3.89 44.98
CA PHE A 153 -36.94 4.40 45.25
C PHE A 153 -36.71 5.69 44.49
N THR A 154 -36.45 6.79 45.21
CA THR A 154 -36.26 8.13 44.63
C THR A 154 -34.78 8.52 44.48
N GLY A 155 -33.86 7.56 44.64
CA GLY A 155 -32.42 7.78 44.58
C GLY A 155 -31.69 6.70 43.77
N THR A 156 -30.37 6.84 43.64
CA THR A 156 -29.53 5.88 42.90
C THR A 156 -29.47 4.53 43.60
N LEU A 157 -29.91 3.48 42.92
CA LEU A 157 -29.86 2.11 43.43
C LEU A 157 -28.50 1.48 43.17
N LYS A 158 -27.91 0.87 44.20
CA LYS A 158 -26.67 0.10 44.10
C LYS A 158 -26.88 -1.34 44.56
N LEU A 159 -26.39 -2.30 43.78
CA LEU A 159 -26.28 -3.70 44.17
C LEU A 159 -24.79 -4.03 44.31
N GLU A 160 -24.36 -4.47 45.49
CA GLU A 160 -22.94 -4.78 45.78
C GLU A 160 -21.97 -3.63 45.44
N GLY A 161 -22.42 -2.38 45.63
CA GLY A 161 -21.62 -1.18 45.37
C GLY A 161 -21.60 -0.71 43.91
N LYS A 162 -22.25 -1.42 42.98
CA LYS A 162 -22.38 -1.03 41.56
C LYS A 162 -23.75 -0.41 41.28
N ASP A 163 -23.77 0.62 40.44
CA ASP A 163 -25.01 1.27 40.02
C ASP A 163 -25.88 0.30 39.20
N ILE A 164 -27.19 0.31 39.45
CA ILE A 164 -28.17 -0.49 38.73
C ILE A 164 -28.85 0.40 37.68
N ALA A 165 -28.85 -0.05 36.43
CA ALA A 165 -29.60 0.57 35.34
C ALA A 165 -31.09 0.18 35.40
N THR A 166 -31.98 1.11 35.05
CA THR A 166 -33.39 0.78 34.83
C THR A 166 -33.56 -0.05 33.55
N LYS A 167 -34.63 -0.83 33.48
CA LYS A 167 -34.99 -1.58 32.27
C LYS A 167 -35.11 -0.67 31.05
N GLU A 168 -35.76 0.48 31.21
CA GLU A 168 -35.93 1.49 30.16
C GLU A 168 -34.57 2.02 29.63
N TYR A 169 -33.63 2.31 30.53
CA TYR A 169 -32.28 2.73 30.14
C TYR A 169 -31.55 1.62 29.37
N ALA A 170 -31.59 0.37 29.85
CA ALA A 170 -30.99 -0.76 29.17
C ALA A 170 -31.60 -0.99 27.77
N GLU A 171 -32.93 -0.90 27.64
CA GLU A 171 -33.64 -1.05 26.37
C GLU A 171 -33.30 0.10 25.40
N SER A 172 -33.12 1.33 25.88
CA SER A 172 -32.70 2.47 25.05
C SER A 172 -31.32 2.26 24.41
N LEU A 173 -30.36 1.72 25.17
CA LEU A 173 -29.01 1.42 24.67
C LEU A 173 -29.04 0.30 23.62
N VAL A 174 -29.83 -0.74 23.86
CA VAL A 174 -29.98 -1.87 22.92
C VAL A 174 -30.67 -1.43 21.63
N ASN A 175 -31.70 -0.58 21.71
CA ASN A 175 -32.37 -0.06 20.53
C ASN A 175 -31.47 0.88 19.72
N ALA A 176 -30.67 1.72 20.38
CA ALA A 176 -29.69 2.57 19.70
C ALA A 176 -28.64 1.75 18.92
N ALA A 177 -28.19 0.62 19.48
CA ALA A 177 -27.22 -0.27 18.82
C ALA A 177 -27.80 -0.99 17.58
N LYS A 178 -29.10 -1.31 17.55
CA LYS A 178 -29.73 -1.97 16.39
C LYS A 178 -29.80 -1.09 15.14
N THR A 179 -29.76 0.22 15.30
CA THR A 179 -29.77 1.19 14.19
C THR A 179 -28.43 1.36 13.46
N GLU A 180 -27.33 0.82 13.99
CA GLU A 180 -25.99 1.04 13.41
C GLU A 180 -25.57 0.01 12.36
N VAL A 181 -26.08 -1.23 12.41
CA VAL A 181 -25.70 -2.29 11.46
C VAL A 181 -26.54 -2.20 10.18
N PRO A 182 -25.92 -2.03 9.00
CA PRO A 182 -26.65 -2.07 7.74
C PRO A 182 -27.32 -3.43 7.51
N ILE A 183 -28.57 -3.42 7.06
CA ILE A 183 -29.32 -4.62 6.68
C ILE A 183 -28.82 -5.09 5.31
N VAL A 184 -28.55 -6.38 5.14
CA VAL A 184 -28.08 -6.92 3.85
C VAL A 184 -29.29 -7.30 2.99
N ILE A 185 -29.28 -6.88 1.72
CA ILE A 185 -30.27 -7.30 0.72
C ILE A 185 -29.70 -8.47 -0.08
N ASP A 186 -30.22 -9.68 0.11
CA ASP A 186 -29.81 -10.91 -0.57
C ASP A 186 -31.02 -11.74 -1.04
N GLU A 187 -30.80 -13.00 -1.47
CA GLU A 187 -31.87 -13.89 -1.94
C GLU A 187 -32.87 -14.27 -0.84
N ASP A 188 -32.41 -14.38 0.41
CA ASP A 188 -33.24 -14.76 1.56
C ASP A 188 -33.86 -13.53 2.26
N HIS A 189 -33.29 -12.35 2.06
CA HIS A 189 -33.68 -11.08 2.66
C HIS A 189 -33.85 -9.98 1.60
N PRO A 190 -34.97 -9.96 0.85
CA PRO A 190 -35.20 -8.95 -0.18
C PRO A 190 -35.45 -7.57 0.44
N PHE A 191 -35.22 -6.52 -0.35
CA PHE A 191 -35.54 -5.15 0.04
C PHE A 191 -37.05 -5.00 0.34
N PRO A 192 -37.45 -4.44 1.49
CA PRO A 192 -38.85 -4.35 1.88
C PRO A 192 -39.57 -3.21 1.14
N ASN A 193 -40.24 -3.53 0.03
CA ASN A 193 -40.90 -2.54 -0.83
C ASN A 193 -42.04 -1.75 -0.13
N ASP A 194 -42.56 -2.25 0.99
CA ASP A 194 -43.74 -1.70 1.68
C ASP A 194 -43.57 -1.55 3.20
N ALA A 195 -42.34 -1.64 3.72
CA ALA A 195 -42.10 -1.63 5.17
C ALA A 195 -40.82 -0.92 5.63
N TYR A 196 -40.13 -0.17 4.76
CA TYR A 196 -38.93 0.57 5.14
C TYR A 196 -39.24 1.76 6.08
N LYS A 197 -38.25 2.10 6.92
CA LYS A 197 -38.31 3.21 7.90
C LYS A 197 -37.12 4.16 7.73
N ALA A 198 -37.38 5.44 7.96
CA ALA A 198 -36.35 6.48 7.93
C ALA A 198 -35.18 6.13 8.86
N GLY A 199 -33.96 6.32 8.37
CA GLY A 199 -32.72 6.00 9.07
C GLY A 199 -32.21 4.57 8.85
N GLN A 200 -32.99 3.67 8.24
CA GLN A 200 -32.50 2.34 7.88
C GLN A 200 -31.43 2.43 6.77
N LYS A 201 -30.38 1.62 6.92
CA LYS A 201 -29.29 1.47 5.95
C LYS A 201 -29.35 0.06 5.38
N TYR A 202 -29.26 -0.07 4.07
CA TYR A 202 -29.19 -1.35 3.39
C TYR A 202 -27.90 -1.47 2.58
N VAL A 203 -27.29 -2.66 2.59
CA VAL A 203 -26.17 -3.01 1.71
C VAL A 203 -26.68 -4.01 0.67
N VAL A 204 -26.44 -3.71 -0.59
CA VAL A 204 -26.89 -4.54 -1.71
C VAL A 204 -25.95 -5.73 -1.87
N ALA A 205 -26.40 -6.96 -1.59
CA ALA A 205 -25.68 -8.20 -1.89
C ALA A 205 -26.25 -8.96 -3.11
N LEU A 206 -27.46 -8.60 -3.54
CA LEU A 206 -28.10 -9.05 -4.77
C LEU A 206 -28.35 -7.86 -5.70
N ALA A 207 -27.71 -7.83 -6.87
CA ALA A 207 -27.89 -6.76 -7.85
C ALA A 207 -29.36 -6.67 -8.31
N GLY A 208 -29.87 -5.46 -8.48
CA GLY A 208 -31.27 -5.24 -8.80
C GLY A 208 -31.62 -3.78 -8.98
N THR A 209 -32.91 -3.48 -9.08
CA THR A 209 -33.42 -2.10 -9.09
C THR A 209 -34.16 -1.85 -7.78
N TYR A 210 -33.64 -0.92 -6.96
CA TYR A 210 -34.22 -0.56 -5.66
C TYR A 210 -34.53 0.95 -5.66
N LEU A 211 -35.72 1.33 -5.19
CA LEU A 211 -36.20 2.72 -5.24
C LEU A 211 -36.04 3.36 -6.64
N GLY A 212 -36.28 2.57 -7.69
CA GLY A 212 -36.15 3.00 -9.09
C GLY A 212 -34.73 3.23 -9.60
N GLN A 213 -33.70 2.97 -8.78
CA GLN A 213 -32.29 3.08 -9.16
C GLN A 213 -31.68 1.70 -9.36
N LYS A 214 -30.90 1.52 -10.42
CA LYS A 214 -30.14 0.29 -10.65
C LYS A 214 -28.97 0.25 -9.66
N CYS A 215 -28.93 -0.78 -8.83
CA CYS A 215 -27.89 -0.99 -7.81
C CYS A 215 -27.09 -2.26 -8.11
N GLU A 216 -25.78 -2.17 -7.89
CA GLU A 216 -24.84 -3.28 -8.00
C GLU A 216 -24.51 -3.87 -6.62
N ILE A 217 -23.96 -5.09 -6.60
CA ILE A 217 -23.48 -5.71 -5.36
C ILE A 217 -22.41 -4.79 -4.74
N GLY A 218 -22.65 -4.35 -3.49
CA GLY A 218 -21.80 -3.43 -2.74
C GLY A 218 -22.31 -1.98 -2.65
N ASP A 219 -23.42 -1.63 -3.31
CA ASP A 219 -24.06 -0.32 -3.14
C ASP A 219 -24.75 -0.19 -1.77
N LEU A 220 -24.86 1.04 -1.26
CA LEU A 220 -25.52 1.34 0.01
C LEU A 220 -26.79 2.18 -0.22
N ILE A 221 -27.89 1.80 0.40
CA ILE A 221 -29.16 2.54 0.32
C ILE A 221 -29.48 3.11 1.71
N LEU A 222 -29.67 4.42 1.79
CA LEU A 222 -30.09 5.11 3.01
C LEU A 222 -31.55 5.56 2.87
N ILE A 223 -32.43 5.06 3.74
CA ILE A 223 -33.83 5.49 3.75
C ILE A 223 -33.94 6.82 4.50
N VAL A 224 -34.52 7.83 3.85
CA VAL A 224 -34.69 9.18 4.40
C VAL A 224 -36.11 9.46 4.88
N LYS A 225 -37.09 8.64 4.47
CA LYS A 225 -38.50 8.80 4.84
C LYS A 225 -39.15 7.45 5.15
N ASP A 226 -40.06 7.42 6.12
CA ASP A 226 -40.85 6.23 6.40
C ASP A 226 -41.72 5.84 5.21
N TYR A 227 -41.85 4.54 4.96
CA TYR A 227 -42.83 4.03 4.01
C TYR A 227 -44.25 4.45 4.45
N ASN A 228 -44.97 5.05 3.51
CA ASN A 228 -46.39 5.37 3.62
C ASN A 228 -47.04 5.04 2.28
N ALA A 229 -48.02 4.14 2.28
CA ALA A 229 -48.66 3.63 1.07
C ALA A 229 -49.24 4.73 0.15
N GLU A 230 -49.65 5.88 0.68
CA GLU A 230 -50.21 7.00 -0.09
C GLU A 230 -49.15 7.94 -0.67
N SER A 231 -47.91 7.90 -0.17
CA SER A 231 -46.85 8.85 -0.55
C SER A 231 -45.48 8.22 -0.79
N ALA A 232 -45.41 6.89 -0.88
CA ALA A 232 -44.18 6.15 -1.13
C ALA A 232 -43.61 6.54 -2.50
N SER A 233 -42.31 6.81 -2.54
CA SER A 233 -41.65 7.26 -3.74
C SER A 233 -40.20 6.80 -3.83
N ASN A 234 -39.65 6.82 -5.04
CA ASN A 234 -38.22 6.58 -5.27
C ASN A 234 -37.30 7.60 -4.57
N ALA A 235 -37.85 8.73 -4.10
CA ALA A 235 -37.12 9.75 -3.34
C ALA A 235 -37.09 9.46 -1.82
N ASP A 236 -37.74 8.40 -1.36
CA ASP A 236 -37.78 8.02 0.06
C ASP A 236 -36.45 7.42 0.55
N GLY A 237 -35.51 7.14 -0.37
CA GLY A 237 -34.15 6.75 -0.04
C GLY A 237 -33.14 7.28 -1.04
N ILE A 238 -31.88 7.28 -0.60
CA ILE A 238 -30.72 7.74 -1.35
C ILE A 238 -29.86 6.50 -1.60
N VAL A 239 -29.62 6.19 -2.88
CA VAL A 239 -28.64 5.17 -3.27
C VAL A 239 -27.26 5.83 -3.33
N LEU A 240 -26.40 5.46 -2.42
CA LEU A 240 -24.97 5.78 -2.41
C LEU A 240 -24.26 4.67 -3.18
N GLN A 241 -24.05 4.92 -4.48
CA GLN A 241 -23.30 4.00 -5.31
C GLN A 241 -21.83 4.02 -4.90
N THR A 242 -21.23 2.84 -4.76
CA THR A 242 -19.81 2.71 -4.38
C THR A 242 -18.87 2.94 -5.59
N ASN A 243 -19.43 3.18 -6.80
CA ASN A 243 -18.71 3.26 -8.08
C ASN A 243 -19.12 4.51 -8.91
N ILE A 244 -18.27 5.40 -9.46
CA ILE A 244 -16.81 5.67 -9.39
C ILE A 244 -16.58 7.16 -9.76
N ASP A 245 -15.87 7.94 -8.93
CA ASP A 245 -15.20 9.16 -9.39
C ASP A 245 -13.90 8.78 -10.14
N GLY A 246 -13.92 8.87 -11.48
CA GLY A 246 -12.79 8.44 -12.33
C GLY A 246 -13.09 7.32 -13.32
N ALA A 247 -14.34 6.90 -13.48
CA ALA A 247 -14.72 5.89 -14.45
C ALA A 247 -14.40 6.41 -15.85
N VAL A 248 -13.66 5.61 -16.61
CA VAL A 248 -13.44 5.88 -18.03
C VAL A 248 -14.66 5.36 -18.78
N THR A 249 -15.45 6.29 -19.32
CA THR A 249 -16.63 5.98 -20.13
C THR A 249 -16.34 6.28 -21.60
N SER A 250 -17.04 5.64 -22.54
CA SER A 250 -17.00 6.08 -23.94
C SER A 250 -18.09 7.12 -24.16
N ALA A 251 -17.76 8.22 -24.83
CA ALA A 251 -18.79 9.18 -25.29
C ALA A 251 -19.42 8.76 -26.63
N ASP A 252 -18.92 7.69 -27.23
CA ASP A 252 -19.24 7.27 -28.59
C ASP A 252 -19.57 5.78 -28.60
N ALA A 253 -20.60 5.37 -29.35
CA ALA A 253 -20.92 3.95 -29.60
C ALA A 253 -19.84 3.26 -30.45
N SER A 254 -18.85 4.04 -30.91
CA SER A 254 -17.77 3.66 -31.82
C SER A 254 -16.54 3.05 -31.14
N ALA A 255 -16.61 2.67 -29.85
CA ALA A 255 -15.54 1.88 -29.23
C ALA A 255 -15.63 0.44 -29.75
N ILE A 256 -14.81 0.12 -30.75
CA ILE A 256 -14.78 -1.19 -31.40
C ILE A 256 -13.65 -2.02 -30.77
N ASP A 257 -13.95 -3.30 -30.49
CA ASP A 257 -12.96 -4.24 -29.97
C ASP A 257 -11.73 -4.35 -30.89
N GLY A 258 -10.54 -4.37 -30.30
CA GLY A 258 -9.27 -4.43 -31.02
C GLY A 258 -8.74 -3.11 -31.60
N GLU A 259 -9.41 -1.97 -31.39
CA GLU A 259 -8.86 -0.64 -31.72
C GLU A 259 -8.13 0.01 -30.55
N ILE A 260 -7.11 0.82 -30.85
CA ILE A 260 -6.42 1.61 -29.82
C ILE A 260 -7.34 2.73 -29.34
N VAL A 261 -7.46 2.88 -28.02
CA VAL A 261 -8.27 3.93 -27.39
C VAL A 261 -7.48 5.24 -27.29
N VAL A 262 -8.17 6.37 -27.50
CA VAL A 262 -7.61 7.70 -27.24
C VAL A 262 -8.50 8.47 -26.28
N MET A 263 -7.90 9.24 -25.38
CA MET A 263 -8.63 10.12 -24.48
C MET A 263 -9.26 11.27 -25.28
N SER A 264 -10.47 11.63 -24.89
CA SER A 264 -11.26 12.73 -25.43
C SER A 264 -11.76 13.61 -24.29
N GLY A 265 -11.89 14.91 -24.56
CA GLY A 265 -12.21 15.89 -23.53
C GLY A 265 -11.03 16.26 -22.63
N ALA A 266 -11.19 17.34 -21.86
CA ALA A 266 -10.14 17.91 -21.02
C ALA A 266 -9.83 17.10 -19.76
N THR A 267 -10.74 16.22 -19.33
CA THR A 267 -10.66 15.50 -18.04
C THR A 267 -9.99 14.13 -18.13
N GLY A 268 -9.75 13.60 -19.35
CA GLY A 268 -9.21 12.25 -19.56
C GLY A 268 -10.15 11.10 -19.19
N LYS A 269 -11.39 11.39 -18.76
CA LYS A 269 -12.38 10.39 -18.33
C LYS A 269 -13.23 9.83 -19.47
N VAL A 270 -13.10 10.38 -20.68
CA VAL A 270 -13.87 9.95 -21.85
C VAL A 270 -12.93 9.37 -22.90
N ILE A 271 -13.17 8.15 -23.38
CA ILE A 271 -12.41 7.57 -24.49
C ILE A 271 -13.19 7.59 -25.81
N LYS A 272 -12.46 7.62 -26.92
CA LYS A 272 -12.97 7.41 -28.28
C LYS A 272 -12.03 6.49 -29.07
N SER A 273 -12.52 5.93 -30.16
CA SER A 273 -11.69 5.14 -31.08
C SER A 273 -10.62 6.02 -31.76
N SER A 274 -9.39 5.48 -31.86
CA SER A 274 -8.33 6.04 -32.70
C SER A 274 -8.55 5.80 -34.21
N LYS A 275 -9.48 4.92 -34.56
CA LYS A 275 -9.63 4.30 -35.90
C LYS A 275 -8.43 3.45 -36.32
N VAL A 276 -7.53 3.13 -35.38
CA VAL A 276 -6.36 2.27 -35.60
C VAL A 276 -6.62 0.92 -34.96
N ASN A 277 -6.80 -0.10 -35.79
CA ASN A 277 -6.92 -1.48 -35.34
C ASN A 277 -5.54 -2.08 -35.04
N ILE A 278 -5.41 -2.77 -33.91
CA ILE A 278 -4.17 -3.41 -33.45
C ILE A 278 -3.65 -4.42 -34.48
N SER A 279 -4.53 -5.15 -35.16
CA SER A 279 -4.14 -6.12 -36.20
C SER A 279 -3.55 -5.42 -37.43
N ALA A 280 -4.11 -4.27 -37.83
CA ALA A 280 -3.59 -3.47 -38.93
C ALA A 280 -2.24 -2.85 -38.58
N LEU A 281 -2.06 -2.36 -37.35
CA LEU A 281 -0.77 -1.87 -36.87
C LEU A 281 0.29 -2.97 -36.85
N ASN A 282 -0.03 -4.15 -36.32
CA ASN A 282 0.87 -5.30 -36.33
C ASN A 282 1.25 -5.73 -37.75
N ASN A 283 0.30 -5.68 -38.69
CA ASN A 283 0.56 -5.96 -40.10
C ASN A 283 1.52 -4.94 -40.72
N ALA A 284 1.32 -3.64 -40.45
CA ALA A 284 2.20 -2.58 -40.92
C ALA A 284 3.62 -2.72 -40.35
N ILE A 285 3.75 -3.04 -39.06
CA ILE A 285 5.03 -3.29 -38.41
C ILE A 285 5.74 -4.49 -39.04
N ALA A 286 5.04 -5.61 -39.27
CA ALA A 286 5.62 -6.79 -39.92
C ALA A 286 6.10 -6.49 -41.35
N LYS A 287 5.40 -5.60 -42.07
CA LYS A 287 5.70 -5.22 -43.45
C LYS A 287 6.69 -4.07 -43.60
N VAL A 288 7.20 -3.47 -42.52
CA VAL A 288 8.21 -2.39 -42.59
C VAL A 288 9.46 -2.81 -43.38
N HIS A 289 9.72 -4.12 -43.50
CA HIS A 289 10.82 -4.68 -44.28
C HIS A 289 10.38 -5.43 -45.56
N GLU A 290 9.10 -5.35 -45.95
CA GLU A 290 8.62 -5.86 -47.23
C GLU A 290 8.67 -4.75 -48.29
N HIS A 291 9.63 -4.84 -49.20
CA HIS A 291 9.70 -4.02 -50.39
C HIS A 291 9.63 -4.91 -51.63
N ALA A 292 9.14 -4.37 -52.75
CA ALA A 292 9.02 -5.13 -54.00
C ALA A 292 10.34 -5.74 -54.48
N ASN A 293 11.48 -5.16 -54.08
CA ASN A 293 12.82 -5.62 -54.39
C ASN A 293 13.50 -6.42 -53.25
N LYS A 294 12.79 -6.79 -52.17
CA LYS A 294 13.33 -7.53 -51.02
C LYS A 294 14.13 -8.76 -51.45
N ALA A 295 13.54 -9.61 -52.28
CA ALA A 295 14.20 -10.83 -52.76
C ALA A 295 15.52 -10.55 -53.50
N LYS A 296 15.66 -9.38 -54.15
CA LYS A 296 16.91 -8.98 -54.81
C LYS A 296 17.91 -8.42 -53.80
N LEU A 297 17.48 -7.58 -52.86
CA LEU A 297 18.36 -7.02 -51.82
C LEU A 297 18.89 -8.11 -50.88
N ASP A 298 18.06 -9.08 -50.54
CA ASP A 298 18.45 -10.24 -49.72
C ASP A 298 19.51 -11.12 -50.41
N THR A 299 19.69 -11.02 -51.74
CA THR A 299 20.81 -11.70 -52.44
C THR A 299 22.16 -11.03 -52.23
N TYR A 300 22.20 -9.78 -51.75
CA TYR A 300 23.42 -9.08 -51.37
C TYR A 300 23.72 -9.36 -49.89
N ASP A 301 24.02 -10.62 -49.60
CA ASP A 301 24.33 -11.13 -48.26
C ASP A 301 25.76 -10.80 -47.79
N LYS A 302 26.60 -10.33 -48.70
CA LYS A 302 28.00 -10.00 -48.44
C LYS A 302 28.16 -8.55 -48.01
N THR A 303 29.00 -8.37 -47.01
CA THR A 303 29.57 -7.07 -46.66
C THR A 303 30.40 -6.51 -47.81
N GLN A 304 30.63 -5.19 -47.79
CA GLN A 304 31.53 -4.52 -48.73
C GLN A 304 32.91 -5.18 -48.78
N THR A 305 33.44 -5.60 -47.62
CA THR A 305 34.74 -6.27 -47.50
C THR A 305 34.76 -7.63 -48.19
N GLU A 306 33.71 -8.44 -48.03
CA GLU A 306 33.63 -9.76 -48.67
C GLU A 306 33.51 -9.65 -50.20
N LEU A 307 32.72 -8.69 -50.70
CA LEU A 307 32.63 -8.41 -52.14
C LEU A 307 33.97 -7.99 -52.72
N LEU A 308 34.68 -7.10 -52.02
CA LEU A 308 36.00 -6.63 -52.46
C LEU A 308 37.03 -7.77 -52.42
N THR A 309 36.94 -8.66 -51.43
CA THR A 309 37.80 -9.85 -51.31
C THR A 309 37.55 -10.83 -52.46
N ALA A 310 36.28 -11.11 -52.79
CA ALA A 310 35.91 -11.99 -53.90
C ALA A 310 36.41 -11.43 -55.25
N ALA A 311 36.19 -10.14 -55.49
CA ALA A 311 36.67 -9.46 -56.70
C ALA A 311 38.20 -9.46 -56.79
N SER A 312 38.90 -9.21 -55.67
CA SER A 312 40.36 -9.28 -55.60
C SER A 312 40.88 -10.68 -55.89
N THR A 313 40.20 -11.72 -55.37
CA THR A 313 40.57 -13.11 -55.60
C THR A 313 40.39 -13.52 -57.08
N ASP A 314 39.27 -13.13 -57.71
CA ASP A 314 39.04 -13.37 -59.14
C ASP A 314 40.08 -12.64 -60.01
N ALA A 315 40.37 -11.38 -59.68
CA ALA A 315 41.40 -10.60 -60.35
C ALA A 315 42.79 -11.26 -60.21
N GLN A 316 43.15 -11.69 -59.01
CA GLN A 316 44.43 -12.37 -58.76
C GLN A 316 44.52 -13.69 -59.53
N SER A 317 43.44 -14.47 -59.57
CA SER A 317 43.38 -15.73 -60.34
C SER A 317 43.64 -15.50 -61.83
N LYS A 318 43.09 -14.41 -62.39
CA LYS A 318 43.34 -14.01 -63.79
C LYS A 318 44.79 -13.57 -64.01
N VAL A 319 45.37 -12.83 -63.05
CA VAL A 319 46.78 -12.41 -63.08
C VAL A 319 47.71 -13.62 -63.03
N ASP A 320 47.44 -14.59 -62.16
CA ASP A 320 48.25 -15.81 -62.03
C ASP A 320 48.21 -16.65 -63.31
N ALA A 321 47.03 -16.80 -63.92
CA ALA A 321 46.87 -17.48 -65.20
C ALA A 321 47.66 -16.79 -66.35
N LEU A 322 47.64 -15.46 -66.38
CA LEU A 322 48.42 -14.69 -67.35
C LEU A 322 49.92 -14.84 -67.11
N LYS A 323 50.36 -14.82 -65.85
CA LYS A 323 51.76 -15.02 -65.48
C LYS A 323 52.31 -16.35 -66.00
N VAL A 324 51.57 -17.45 -65.83
CA VAL A 324 51.96 -18.77 -66.38
C VAL A 324 52.14 -18.75 -67.90
N THR A 325 51.34 -17.95 -68.62
CA THR A 325 51.45 -17.82 -70.07
C THR A 325 52.68 -17.02 -70.48
N VAL A 326 52.97 -15.94 -69.74
CA VAL A 326 54.14 -15.08 -69.99
C VAL A 326 55.44 -15.78 -69.63
N ASP A 327 55.50 -16.51 -68.51
CA ASP A 327 56.69 -17.26 -68.07
C ASP A 327 57.10 -18.38 -69.07
N LYS A 328 56.21 -18.76 -70.00
CA LYS A 328 56.52 -19.69 -71.12
C LYS A 328 57.13 -19.01 -72.34
N LYS A 329 57.31 -17.69 -72.33
CA LYS A 329 57.92 -16.92 -73.41
C LYS A 329 59.36 -16.59 -73.06
N ALA A 330 60.20 -16.42 -74.08
CA ALA A 330 61.60 -16.04 -73.87
C ALA A 330 61.69 -14.55 -73.51
N ASP A 331 62.30 -14.23 -72.36
CA ASP A 331 62.47 -12.84 -71.90
C ASP A 331 63.42 -12.04 -72.81
N LYS A 332 64.63 -12.59 -73.02
CA LYS A 332 65.68 -12.04 -73.89
C LYS A 332 66.74 -13.10 -74.14
N ALA A 333 66.51 -13.97 -75.11
CA ALA A 333 67.52 -14.94 -75.51
C ALA A 333 68.56 -14.28 -76.43
N THR A 334 69.84 -14.62 -76.25
CA THR A 334 70.93 -14.22 -77.17
C THR A 334 71.22 -15.29 -78.22
N THR A 335 70.49 -16.41 -78.18
CA THR A 335 70.66 -17.55 -79.10
C THR A 335 69.31 -17.93 -79.72
N LEU A 336 69.35 -18.52 -80.92
CA LEU A 336 68.15 -19.00 -81.61
C LEU A 336 67.40 -20.07 -80.81
N ALA A 337 68.14 -20.98 -80.16
CA ALA A 337 67.57 -22.01 -79.29
C ALA A 337 66.80 -21.41 -78.11
N GLY A 338 67.26 -20.30 -77.53
CA GLY A 338 66.55 -19.62 -76.44
C GLY A 338 65.22 -18.97 -76.88
N TYR A 339 65.03 -18.72 -78.18
CA TYR A 339 63.73 -18.34 -78.76
C TYR A 339 62.88 -19.54 -79.21
N GLY A 340 63.35 -20.78 -79.01
CA GLY A 340 62.68 -21.99 -79.48
C GLY A 340 62.87 -22.30 -80.96
N ILE A 341 63.82 -21.63 -81.64
CA ILE A 341 64.14 -21.89 -83.05
C ILE A 341 65.21 -22.98 -83.11
N ALA A 342 64.78 -24.21 -83.37
CA ALA A 342 65.65 -25.39 -83.42
C ALA A 342 66.12 -25.75 -84.85
N ASP A 343 65.41 -25.31 -85.89
CA ASP A 343 65.67 -25.66 -87.29
C ASP A 343 66.14 -24.44 -88.10
N ALA A 344 67.31 -23.90 -87.73
CA ALA A 344 67.93 -22.78 -88.43
C ALA A 344 69.43 -23.03 -88.62
N TYR A 345 69.93 -22.75 -89.82
CA TYR A 345 71.37 -22.85 -90.11
C TYR A 345 72.16 -21.86 -89.26
N ASN A 346 73.14 -22.38 -88.54
CA ASN A 346 74.07 -21.54 -87.79
C ASN A 346 75.29 -21.15 -88.65
N LYS A 347 76.03 -20.16 -88.17
CA LYS A 347 77.21 -19.63 -88.85
C LYS A 347 78.22 -20.72 -89.21
N THR A 348 78.48 -21.66 -88.31
CA THR A 348 79.44 -22.75 -88.53
C THR A 348 79.00 -23.69 -89.66
N GLU A 349 77.71 -24.03 -89.73
CA GLU A 349 77.18 -24.87 -90.81
C GLU A 349 77.27 -24.19 -92.18
N ILE A 350 76.96 -22.89 -92.23
CA ILE A 350 77.10 -22.08 -93.46
C ILE A 350 78.57 -21.96 -93.85
N ASP A 351 79.45 -21.61 -92.92
CA ASP A 351 80.89 -21.47 -93.16
C ASP A 351 81.50 -22.79 -93.67
N GLY A 352 81.08 -23.94 -93.14
CA GLY A 352 81.51 -25.27 -93.61
C GLY A 352 81.06 -25.58 -95.04
N LYS A 353 79.80 -25.27 -95.39
CA LYS A 353 79.30 -25.42 -96.76
C LYS A 353 80.05 -24.49 -97.73
N LEU A 354 80.30 -23.24 -97.32
CA LEU A 354 81.02 -22.26 -98.13
C LEU A 354 82.49 -22.67 -98.36
N LYS A 355 83.16 -23.18 -97.33
CA LYS A 355 84.52 -23.71 -97.45
C LYS A 355 84.59 -24.85 -98.48
N THR A 356 83.65 -25.79 -98.42
CA THR A 356 83.58 -26.91 -99.37
C THR A 356 83.46 -26.41 -100.81
N ILE A 357 82.65 -25.38 -101.06
CA ILE A 357 82.53 -24.73 -102.37
C ILE A 357 83.88 -24.11 -102.78
N SER A 358 84.55 -23.41 -101.87
CA SER A 358 85.83 -22.76 -102.15
C SER A 358 86.94 -23.76 -102.48
N ASP A 359 87.05 -24.86 -101.74
CA ASP A 359 88.03 -25.92 -101.99
C ASP A 359 87.81 -26.58 -103.37
N ASN A 360 86.55 -26.82 -103.76
CA ASN A 360 86.19 -27.44 -105.04
C ASN A 360 86.51 -26.55 -106.25
N VAL A 361 86.43 -25.22 -106.12
CA VAL A 361 86.81 -24.29 -107.19
C VAL A 361 88.32 -24.30 -107.40
N ASN A 362 89.10 -24.28 -106.33
CA ASN A 362 90.56 -24.18 -106.40
C ASN A 362 91.25 -25.47 -106.89
N THR A 363 90.65 -26.65 -106.71
CA THR A 363 91.25 -27.94 -107.11
C THR A 363 91.12 -28.27 -108.60
N LYS A 364 90.29 -27.55 -109.38
CA LYS A 364 90.14 -27.80 -110.84
C LYS A 364 91.09 -26.98 -111.71
N VAL A 365 91.77 -25.98 -111.16
CA VAL A 365 92.68 -25.07 -111.88
C VAL A 365 93.85 -24.69 -110.97
N ASP A 366 94.67 -25.67 -110.59
CA ASP A 366 95.92 -25.39 -109.88
C ASP A 366 97.07 -25.09 -110.86
N ALA A 367 98.09 -24.37 -110.37
CA ALA A 367 99.27 -24.00 -111.15
C ALA A 367 99.98 -25.23 -111.75
N THR A 368 100.01 -26.35 -111.02
CA THR A 368 100.62 -27.60 -111.45
C THR A 368 99.94 -28.19 -112.70
N THR A 369 98.62 -28.13 -112.77
CA THR A 369 97.85 -28.58 -113.93
C THR A 369 98.11 -27.70 -115.15
N VAL A 370 98.23 -26.38 -114.95
CA VAL A 370 98.58 -25.43 -116.03
C VAL A 370 99.99 -25.69 -116.54
N ASP A 371 100.97 -25.80 -115.64
CA ASP A 371 102.38 -26.05 -115.98
C ASP A 371 102.55 -27.37 -116.74
N SER A 372 101.84 -28.43 -116.31
CA SER A 372 101.88 -29.74 -116.98
C SER A 372 101.35 -29.67 -118.42
N LYS A 373 100.27 -28.91 -118.66
CA LYS A 373 99.71 -28.71 -120.01
C LYS A 373 100.65 -27.88 -120.90
N ILE A 374 101.28 -26.85 -120.35
CA ILE A 374 102.27 -26.04 -121.07
C ILE A 374 103.49 -26.89 -121.45
N ALA A 375 104.01 -27.69 -120.51
CA ALA A 375 105.14 -28.57 -120.75
C ALA A 375 104.85 -29.63 -121.84
N ALA A 376 103.63 -30.18 -121.87
CA ALA A 376 103.22 -31.14 -122.89
C ALA A 376 103.06 -30.52 -124.29
N ALA A 377 102.64 -29.25 -124.39
CA ALA A 377 102.42 -28.58 -125.68
C ALA A 377 103.73 -28.07 -126.32
N LYS A 378 104.74 -27.71 -125.51
CA LYS A 378 105.99 -27.08 -125.98
C LYS A 378 106.77 -27.88 -127.05
N PRO A 379 106.95 -29.21 -126.94
CA PRO A 379 107.71 -29.96 -127.94
C PRO A 379 107.09 -29.96 -129.34
N GLY A 380 105.76 -30.07 -129.45
CA GLY A 380 105.06 -30.12 -130.74
C GLY A 380 105.18 -28.80 -131.53
N ILE A 381 105.00 -27.67 -130.83
CA ILE A 381 105.14 -26.34 -131.43
C ILE A 381 106.57 -26.12 -131.96
N LEU A 382 107.58 -26.54 -131.21
CA LEU A 382 108.98 -26.39 -131.62
C LEU A 382 109.34 -27.29 -132.81
N SER A 383 108.81 -28.52 -132.88
CA SER A 383 109.06 -29.40 -134.02
C SER A 383 108.42 -28.90 -135.31
N GLU A 384 107.18 -28.40 -135.26
CA GLU A 384 106.49 -27.86 -136.45
C GLU A 384 107.19 -26.60 -136.99
N ALA A 385 107.65 -25.73 -136.09
CA ALA A 385 108.41 -24.55 -136.46
C ALA A 385 109.77 -24.89 -137.09
N ALA A 386 110.50 -25.87 -136.54
CA ALA A 386 111.78 -26.31 -137.08
C ALA A 386 111.64 -26.94 -138.48
N GLN A 387 110.62 -27.79 -138.67
CA GLN A 387 110.34 -28.40 -139.97
C GLN A 387 109.99 -27.33 -141.02
N SER A 388 109.10 -26.40 -140.69
CA SER A 388 108.71 -25.30 -141.58
C SER A 388 109.89 -24.42 -141.99
N ALA A 389 110.81 -24.14 -141.05
CA ALA A 389 112.02 -23.37 -141.32
C ALA A 389 112.96 -24.12 -142.29
N ASN A 390 113.08 -25.44 -142.13
CA ASN A 390 113.94 -26.27 -142.97
C ASN A 390 113.42 -26.34 -144.42
N GLU A 391 112.11 -26.57 -144.60
CA GLU A 391 111.46 -26.58 -145.92
C GLU A 391 111.59 -25.21 -146.64
N ALA A 392 111.47 -24.11 -145.90
CA ALA A 392 111.65 -22.76 -146.44
C ALA A 392 113.09 -22.46 -146.85
N LEU A 393 114.09 -22.95 -146.10
CA LEU A 393 115.50 -22.83 -146.45
C LEU A 393 115.84 -23.61 -147.71
N GLU A 394 115.37 -24.85 -147.80
CA GLU A 394 115.59 -25.74 -148.95
C GLU A 394 115.02 -25.12 -150.25
N THR A 395 113.81 -24.57 -150.19
CA THR A 395 113.17 -23.88 -151.34
C THR A 395 113.97 -22.68 -151.84
N LYS A 396 114.62 -21.93 -150.93
CA LYS A 396 115.33 -20.70 -151.28
C LYS A 396 116.75 -20.94 -151.82
N VAL A 397 117.45 -21.92 -151.26
CA VAL A 397 118.89 -22.13 -151.53
C VAL A 397 119.12 -23.27 -152.53
N GLY A 398 118.14 -24.17 -152.69
CA GLY A 398 118.28 -25.36 -153.53
C GLY A 398 119.13 -26.44 -152.88
N ASP A 399 119.21 -27.60 -153.54
CA ASP A 399 120.05 -28.72 -153.11
C ASP A 399 121.53 -28.41 -153.38
N LEU A 400 122.27 -28.08 -152.33
CA LEU A 400 123.71 -27.78 -152.38
C LEU A 400 124.59 -29.05 -152.30
N GLY A 401 124.00 -30.24 -152.20
CA GLY A 401 124.71 -31.49 -151.96
C GLY A 401 125.32 -31.58 -150.56
N GLU A 402 125.78 -32.77 -150.19
CA GLU A 402 126.09 -33.12 -148.80
C GLU A 402 127.31 -32.41 -148.16
N SER A 403 128.01 -31.48 -148.84
CA SER A 403 129.20 -30.83 -148.22
C SER A 403 129.78 -29.56 -148.89
N GLU A 404 129.12 -28.91 -149.85
CA GLU A 404 129.65 -27.66 -150.44
C GLU A 404 128.89 -26.43 -149.91
N THR A 405 129.60 -25.41 -149.41
CA THR A 405 128.98 -24.12 -149.05
C THR A 405 128.51 -23.39 -150.33
N VAL A 406 127.58 -22.42 -150.20
CA VAL A 406 127.16 -21.58 -151.35
C VAL A 406 128.37 -20.96 -152.05
N VAL A 407 129.40 -20.61 -151.29
CA VAL A 407 130.68 -20.07 -151.81
C VAL A 407 131.41 -21.11 -152.66
N ASP A 408 131.48 -22.36 -152.20
CA ASP A 408 132.14 -23.45 -152.92
C ASP A 408 131.44 -23.77 -154.25
N TYR A 409 130.10 -23.83 -154.24
CA TYR A 409 129.30 -24.06 -155.45
C TYR A 409 129.54 -22.96 -156.50
N VAL A 410 129.50 -21.70 -156.06
CA VAL A 410 129.70 -20.56 -156.97
C VAL A 410 131.11 -20.59 -157.56
N ASN A 411 132.15 -20.76 -156.75
CA ASN A 411 133.54 -20.81 -157.23
C ASN A 411 133.78 -21.90 -158.28
N LYS A 412 133.13 -23.05 -158.15
CA LYS A 412 133.20 -24.16 -159.10
C LYS A 412 132.51 -23.86 -160.44
N ALA A 413 131.37 -23.17 -160.40
CA ALA A 413 130.55 -22.93 -161.58
C ALA A 413 131.15 -21.91 -162.58
N VAL A 414 131.98 -20.95 -162.13
CA VAL A 414 132.39 -19.79 -162.96
C VAL A 414 133.74 -19.88 -163.68
N GLY A 415 134.53 -20.95 -163.48
CA GLY A 415 135.71 -21.33 -164.30
C GLY A 415 136.61 -20.22 -164.89
N SER A 416 137.76 -19.95 -164.25
CA SER A 416 138.93 -19.14 -164.70
C SER A 416 138.72 -18.12 -165.85
N GLY A 417 137.88 -17.12 -165.65
CA GLY A 417 137.83 -15.90 -166.48
C GLY A 417 138.81 -14.83 -165.99
N GLY A 418 139.26 -13.95 -166.88
CA GLY A 418 140.34 -12.96 -166.64
C GLY A 418 140.16 -12.07 -165.40
N ALA A 419 141.28 -11.52 -164.91
CA ALA A 419 141.49 -10.91 -163.59
C ALA A 419 140.47 -9.83 -163.13
N ASP A 420 139.66 -9.29 -164.04
CA ASP A 420 138.63 -8.28 -163.72
C ASP A 420 137.31 -8.91 -163.20
N VAL A 421 137.00 -10.17 -163.56
CA VAL A 421 135.74 -10.84 -163.18
C VAL A 421 135.81 -11.46 -161.78
N SER A 422 136.96 -12.02 -161.39
CA SER A 422 137.11 -12.67 -160.07
C SER A 422 136.97 -11.67 -158.91
N ALA A 423 137.52 -10.45 -159.04
CA ALA A 423 137.42 -9.43 -158.00
C ALA A 423 135.98 -8.94 -157.78
N GLN A 424 135.19 -8.85 -158.85
CA GLN A 424 133.77 -8.45 -158.75
C GLN A 424 132.92 -9.55 -158.07
N ILE A 425 133.25 -10.82 -158.29
CA ILE A 425 132.58 -11.95 -157.64
C ILE A 425 132.91 -12.02 -156.15
N ASP A 426 134.19 -11.89 -155.77
CA ASP A 426 134.59 -11.90 -154.36
C ASP A 426 133.93 -10.76 -153.58
N GLU A 427 133.87 -9.56 -154.16
CA GLU A 427 133.20 -8.42 -153.54
C GLU A 427 131.67 -8.66 -153.42
N ALA A 428 131.03 -9.23 -154.44
CA ALA A 428 129.61 -9.57 -154.39
C ALA A 428 129.30 -10.65 -153.32
N LEU A 429 130.14 -11.68 -153.19
CA LEU A 429 130.00 -12.71 -152.14
C LEU A 429 130.21 -12.14 -150.75
N LYS A 430 131.18 -11.22 -150.59
CA LYS A 430 131.43 -10.55 -149.30
C LYS A 430 130.23 -9.69 -148.89
N GLN A 431 129.66 -8.93 -149.83
CA GLN A 431 128.44 -8.15 -149.59
C GLN A 431 127.23 -9.04 -149.29
N ALA A 432 127.06 -10.17 -149.99
CA ALA A 432 125.98 -11.12 -149.73
C ALA A 432 126.11 -11.77 -148.34
N LYS A 433 127.33 -12.14 -147.92
CA LYS A 433 127.59 -12.66 -146.59
C LYS A 433 127.31 -11.62 -145.52
N GLN A 434 127.80 -10.39 -145.69
CA GLN A 434 127.54 -9.29 -144.77
C GLN A 434 126.03 -9.04 -144.60
N TYR A 435 125.28 -9.00 -145.71
CA TYR A 435 123.83 -8.83 -145.67
C TYR A 435 123.13 -9.98 -144.92
N THR A 436 123.58 -11.21 -145.12
CA THR A 436 123.00 -12.39 -144.46
C THR A 436 123.28 -12.37 -142.96
N ASP A 437 124.51 -12.08 -142.56
CA ASP A 437 124.91 -11.99 -141.16
C ASP A 437 124.15 -10.84 -140.44
N ASP A 438 123.97 -9.69 -141.10
CA ASP A 438 123.19 -8.56 -140.54
C ASP A 438 121.70 -8.90 -140.36
N LYS A 439 121.12 -9.75 -141.22
CA LYS A 439 119.72 -10.18 -141.11
C LYS A 439 119.50 -11.33 -140.12
N LEU A 440 120.55 -12.09 -139.81
CA LEU A 440 120.53 -13.20 -138.84
C LEU A 440 120.87 -12.78 -137.41
N SER A 441 121.16 -11.49 -137.16
CA SER A 441 121.21 -10.93 -135.81
C SER A 441 119.84 -11.06 -135.13
N ILE A 442 119.62 -12.16 -134.42
CA ILE A 442 118.47 -12.36 -133.55
C ILE A 442 118.63 -11.42 -132.35
N THR A 443 117.75 -10.42 -132.24
CA THR A 443 117.57 -9.69 -130.98
C THR A 443 116.82 -10.60 -130.03
N GLU A 444 117.52 -11.21 -129.07
CA GLU A 444 116.86 -11.87 -127.94
C GLU A 444 116.05 -10.81 -127.17
N PHE A 445 114.75 -11.06 -127.00
CA PHE A 445 113.83 -10.24 -126.19
C PHE A 445 113.62 -10.86 -124.81
#